data_AF-A0A8T5LZP8-F1
#
_entry.id   AF-A0A8T5LZP8-F1
#
_cell.length_a   1.000
_cell.length_b   1.000
_cell.length_c   1.000
_cell.angle_alpha   90.00
_cell.angle_beta   90.00
_cell.angle_gamma   90.00
#
_symmetry.space_group_name_H-M   'P 1'
#
loop_
_entity.id
_entity.type
_entity.pdbx_description
1 polymer ?
#
loop_
_entity_poly.entity_id
_entity_poly.type
_entity_poly.pdbx_seq_one_letter_code
_entity_poly.pdbx_strand_id
1 'polypeptide(L)'
;MNISISDPQTKKAYSKKVDEIPATLMNQKIGATIKLDEVGLNGFEAKITGGSDTDGFPMRPSLIGLGRKKIFSFKGIGFRQTRKGERRRKSVRGNTISSHTAQVNLVITKNGSTKIEQIFGKEPKKEEPKKSVKEEMVAKSLAAVGDDSMAEEAKKIKGKIKG
;
A
#
# COMPACT_ATOMS: atom_id res chain seq x y z
N MET A 1 -0.08 -5.20 17.85
CA MET A 1 -0.70 -4.28 16.86
C MET A 1 0.35 -3.84 15.83
N ASN A 2 -0.02 -3.67 14.56
CA ASN A 2 0.89 -3.16 13.51
C ASN A 2 0.57 -1.69 13.19
N ILE A 3 1.55 -0.80 13.31
CA ILE A 3 1.39 0.61 12.97
C ILE A 3 2.13 0.86 11.65
N SER A 4 1.39 1.23 10.62
CA SER A 4 1.93 1.60 9.30
C SER A 4 1.96 3.11 9.17
N ILE A 5 3.16 3.69 9.08
CA ILE A 5 3.40 5.13 8.95
C ILE A 5 3.86 5.42 7.52
N SER A 6 3.07 6.21 6.79
CA SER A 6 3.42 6.66 5.44
C SER A 6 3.89 8.11 5.47
N ASP A 7 5.01 8.36 4.81
CA ASP A 7 5.54 9.69 4.56
C ASP A 7 5.23 10.11 3.10
N PRO A 8 4.36 11.12 2.89
CA PRO A 8 4.03 11.61 1.55
C PRO A 8 5.22 12.22 0.80
N GLN A 9 6.21 12.77 1.52
CA GLN A 9 7.33 13.47 0.89
C GLN A 9 8.36 12.48 0.35
N THR A 10 8.76 11.52 1.18
CA THR A 10 9.72 10.47 0.76
C THR A 10 9.06 9.34 -0.01
N LYS A 11 7.71 9.30 -0.09
CA LYS A 11 6.90 8.23 -0.70
C LYS A 11 7.19 6.85 -0.10
N LYS A 12 7.79 6.80 1.09
CA LYS A 12 8.13 5.57 1.80
C LYS A 12 7.11 5.29 2.90
N ALA A 13 6.95 4.01 3.20
CA ALA A 13 6.12 3.54 4.29
C ALA A 13 6.95 2.69 5.24
N TYR A 14 6.78 2.93 6.53
CA TYR A 14 7.47 2.25 7.61
C TYR A 14 6.45 1.52 8.47
N SER A 15 6.82 0.33 8.95
CA SER A 15 5.96 -0.46 9.83
C SER A 15 6.66 -0.68 11.16
N LYS A 16 5.94 -0.38 12.25
CA LYS A 16 6.35 -0.69 13.62
C LYS A 16 5.37 -1.68 14.22
N LYS A 17 5.87 -2.83 14.66
CA LYS A 17 5.09 -3.73 15.52
C LYS A 17 5.19 -3.22 16.95
N VAL A 18 4.05 -3.13 17.62
CA VAL A 18 3.95 -2.72 19.02
C VAL A 18 3.09 -3.74 19.75
N ASP A 19 3.52 -4.19 20.91
CA ASP A 19 2.81 -5.19 21.71
C ASP A 19 1.61 -4.57 22.43
N GLU A 20 1.80 -3.37 23.00
CA GLU A 20 0.76 -2.58 23.65
C GLU A 20 0.24 -1.45 22.76
N ILE A 21 -1.03 -1.08 22.94
CA ILE A 21 -1.62 0.02 22.18
C ILE A 21 -1.21 1.33 22.87
N PRO A 22 -0.53 2.26 22.17
CA PRO A 22 -0.17 3.53 22.77
C PRO A 22 -1.45 4.28 23.17
N ALA A 23 -1.45 4.85 24.36
CA ALA A 23 -2.60 5.53 24.95
C ALA A 23 -3.10 6.66 24.05
N THR A 24 -2.18 7.33 23.34
CA THR A 24 -2.49 8.38 22.38
C THR A 24 -3.37 7.91 21.21
N LEU A 25 -3.31 6.63 20.81
CA LEU A 25 -4.14 6.08 19.72
C LEU A 25 -5.51 5.57 20.19
N MET A 26 -5.65 5.25 21.48
CA MET A 26 -6.87 4.64 21.99
C MET A 26 -8.02 5.65 21.96
N ASN A 27 -9.21 5.21 21.56
CA ASN A 27 -10.42 6.04 21.42
C ASN A 27 -10.31 7.20 20.41
N GLN A 28 -9.24 7.27 19.62
CA GLN A 28 -9.13 8.24 18.55
C GLN A 28 -9.96 7.82 17.34
N LYS A 29 -10.45 8.83 16.61
CA LYS A 29 -11.24 8.64 15.38
C LYS A 29 -10.33 8.67 14.15
N ILE A 30 -10.70 7.90 13.13
CA ILE A 30 -10.12 8.04 11.79
C ILE A 30 -10.34 9.46 11.30
N GLY A 31 -9.27 10.10 10.85
CA GLY A 31 -9.23 11.49 10.43
C GLY A 31 -8.61 12.44 11.46
N ALA A 32 -8.44 12.00 12.72
CA ALA A 32 -7.77 12.79 13.74
C ALA A 32 -6.25 12.85 13.52
N THR A 33 -5.65 13.98 13.90
CA THR A 33 -4.20 14.18 13.94
C THR A 33 -3.71 13.91 15.35
N ILE A 34 -2.64 13.12 15.47
CA ILE A 34 -2.04 12.71 16.73
C ILE A 34 -0.53 12.93 16.70
N LYS A 35 0.06 13.08 17.89
CA LYS A 35 1.50 13.09 18.09
C LYS A 35 2.03 11.65 18.15
N LEU A 36 3.23 11.42 17.61
CA LEU A 36 3.84 10.09 17.54
C LEU A 36 4.98 9.87 18.55
N ASP A 37 5.02 10.69 19.60
CA ASP A 37 6.06 10.62 20.63
C ASP A 37 6.11 9.23 21.30
N GLU A 38 4.95 8.67 21.68
CA GLU A 38 4.83 7.31 22.26
C GLU A 38 5.25 6.20 21.28
N VAL A 39 5.21 6.46 19.98
CA VAL A 39 5.61 5.50 18.93
C VAL A 39 7.12 5.60 18.65
N GLY A 40 7.85 6.47 19.33
CA GLY A 40 9.29 6.71 19.13
C GLY A 40 9.61 7.63 17.96
N LEU A 41 8.63 8.42 17.51
CA LEU A 41 8.80 9.45 16.48
C LEU A 41 8.55 10.81 17.11
N ASN A 42 9.54 11.27 17.87
CA ASN A 42 9.44 12.50 18.66
C ASN A 42 9.27 13.72 17.75
N GLY A 43 8.26 14.54 18.05
CA GLY A 43 7.95 15.76 17.31
C GLY A 43 7.28 15.55 15.96
N PHE A 44 6.89 14.32 15.61
CA PHE A 44 6.08 14.05 14.42
C PHE A 44 4.59 14.11 14.74
N GLU A 45 3.82 14.72 13.82
CA GLU A 45 2.37 14.65 13.83
C GLU A 45 1.88 13.85 12.63
N ALA A 46 0.98 12.89 12.87
CA ALA A 46 0.39 12.09 11.82
C ALA A 46 -1.14 12.03 11.94
N LYS A 47 -1.79 11.92 10.79
CA LYS A 47 -3.22 11.73 10.66
C LYS A 47 -3.56 10.25 10.52
N ILE A 48 -4.54 9.80 11.30
CA ILE A 48 -5.10 8.45 11.17
C ILE A 48 -5.93 8.39 9.90
N THR A 49 -5.56 7.56 8.94
CA THR A 49 -6.29 7.41 7.67
C THR A 49 -7.20 6.19 7.65
N GLY A 50 -6.87 5.16 8.43
CA GLY A 50 -7.69 3.96 8.54
C GLY A 50 -7.01 2.85 9.32
N GLY A 51 -7.49 1.62 9.13
CA GLY A 51 -6.98 0.45 9.81
C GLY A 51 -7.81 -0.79 9.53
N SER A 52 -7.44 -1.89 10.18
CA SER A 52 -8.16 -3.15 10.16
C SER A 52 -8.34 -3.72 11.56
N ASP A 53 -9.41 -4.49 11.71
CA ASP A 53 -9.72 -5.29 12.89
C ASP A 53 -8.85 -6.56 12.96
N THR A 54 -8.82 -7.25 14.11
CA THR A 54 -8.18 -8.56 14.28
C THR A 54 -8.60 -9.57 13.24
N ASP A 55 -9.88 -9.54 12.84
CA ASP A 55 -10.45 -10.50 11.90
C ASP A 55 -10.32 -10.00 10.45
N GLY A 56 -9.54 -8.96 10.20
CA GLY A 56 -9.29 -8.41 8.87
C GLY A 56 -10.40 -7.51 8.32
N PHE A 57 -11.45 -7.21 9.10
CA PHE A 57 -12.47 -6.26 8.66
C PHE A 57 -11.88 -4.83 8.61
N PRO A 58 -12.06 -4.10 7.50
CA PRO A 58 -11.55 -2.74 7.39
C PRO A 58 -12.37 -1.79 8.26
N MET A 59 -11.72 -0.74 8.74
CA MET A 59 -12.40 0.38 9.41
C MET A 59 -12.95 1.37 8.39
N ARG A 60 -14.12 1.97 8.67
CA ARG A 60 -14.75 2.96 7.79
C ARG A 60 -15.00 4.28 8.53
N PRO A 61 -14.50 5.43 8.02
CA PRO A 61 -14.54 6.71 8.73
C PRO A 61 -15.95 7.23 9.02
N SER A 62 -16.92 6.91 8.18
CA SER A 62 -18.32 7.34 8.34
C SER A 62 -19.14 6.51 9.32
N LEU A 63 -18.62 5.38 9.81
CA LEU A 63 -19.32 4.57 10.82
C LEU A 63 -18.84 4.97 12.22
N ILE A 64 -19.71 5.63 12.98
CA ILE A 64 -19.39 6.04 14.34
C ILE A 64 -19.46 4.82 15.29
N GLY A 65 -18.44 4.70 16.14
CA GLY A 65 -18.37 3.75 17.23
C GLY A 65 -17.14 2.84 17.16
N LEU A 66 -17.00 2.02 18.21
CA LEU A 66 -15.90 1.07 18.38
C LEU A 66 -16.21 -0.29 17.74
N GLY A 67 -17.48 -0.68 17.67
CA GLY A 67 -17.91 -2.02 17.24
C GLY A 67 -17.98 -2.24 15.72
N ARG A 68 -18.29 -3.48 15.35
CA ARG A 68 -18.59 -3.89 13.96
C ARG A 68 -20.05 -3.67 13.65
N LYS A 69 -20.36 -3.23 12.43
CA LYS A 69 -21.73 -3.10 11.92
C LYS A 69 -21.83 -3.73 10.54
N LYS A 70 -22.95 -4.39 10.25
CA LYS A 70 -23.28 -4.86 8.89
C LYS A 70 -23.92 -3.72 8.13
N ILE A 71 -23.27 -3.28 7.06
CA ILE A 71 -23.78 -2.22 6.19
C ILE A 71 -24.08 -2.77 4.80
N PHE A 72 -25.10 -2.22 4.16
CA PHE A 72 -25.35 -2.48 2.75
C PHE A 72 -24.36 -1.66 1.92
N SER A 73 -23.44 -2.33 1.24
CA SER A 73 -22.40 -1.68 0.43
C SER A 73 -22.61 -1.97 -1.04
N PHE A 74 -22.56 -0.90 -1.83
CA PHE A 74 -22.53 -0.95 -3.28
C PHE A 74 -21.12 -0.72 -3.82
N LYS A 75 -20.32 0.17 -3.23
CA LYS A 75 -18.93 0.46 -3.63
C LYS A 75 -18.15 0.95 -2.42
N GLY A 76 -16.83 0.79 -2.44
CA GLY A 76 -15.91 1.47 -1.54
C GLY A 76 -15.11 0.52 -0.65
N ILE A 77 -14.80 1.00 0.56
CA ILE A 77 -13.87 0.34 1.49
C ILE A 77 -14.36 -1.07 1.82
N GLY A 78 -13.50 -2.07 1.58
CA GLY A 78 -13.81 -3.48 1.83
C GLY A 78 -14.80 -4.13 0.86
N PHE A 79 -15.26 -3.42 -0.19
CA PHE A 79 -16.18 -3.95 -1.19
C PHE A 79 -15.67 -3.74 -2.62
N ARG A 80 -15.24 -4.84 -3.24
CA ARG A 80 -14.98 -4.94 -4.67
C ARG A 80 -16.19 -5.57 -5.35
N GLN A 81 -16.77 -4.87 -6.31
CA GLN A 81 -17.84 -5.38 -7.17
C GLN A 81 -17.28 -6.43 -8.11
N THR A 82 -17.94 -7.58 -8.23
CA THR A 82 -17.62 -8.58 -9.25
C THR A 82 -18.55 -8.41 -10.45
N ARG A 83 -19.81 -8.02 -10.21
CA ARG A 83 -20.80 -7.72 -11.27
C ARG A 83 -21.29 -6.28 -11.14
N LYS A 84 -21.59 -5.65 -12.28
CA LYS A 84 -22.20 -4.32 -12.32
C LYS A 84 -23.57 -4.39 -11.62
N GLY A 85 -23.82 -3.47 -10.69
CA GLY A 85 -25.07 -3.48 -9.91
C GLY A 85 -25.03 -4.30 -8.62
N GLU A 86 -23.96 -5.05 -8.35
CA GLU A 86 -23.87 -5.90 -7.16
C GLU A 86 -23.90 -5.09 -5.87
N ARG A 87 -24.80 -5.49 -4.95
CA ARG A 87 -24.92 -4.94 -3.60
C ARG A 87 -24.88 -6.07 -2.59
N ARG A 88 -24.07 -5.93 -1.55
CA ARG A 88 -23.94 -6.96 -0.49
C ARG A 88 -23.90 -6.31 0.89
N ARG A 89 -24.54 -6.97 1.86
CA ARG A 89 -24.32 -6.64 3.28
C ARG A 89 -22.94 -7.15 3.70
N LYS A 90 -22.07 -6.23 4.13
CA LYS A 90 -20.73 -6.55 4.64
C LYS A 90 -20.54 -6.01 6.04
N SER A 91 -19.81 -6.77 6.85
CA SER A 91 -19.36 -6.35 8.18
C SER A 91 -18.17 -5.41 8.03
N VAL A 92 -18.23 -4.26 8.69
CA VAL A 92 -17.20 -3.21 8.67
C VAL A 92 -17.03 -2.69 10.09
N ARG A 93 -15.80 -2.35 10.49
CA ARG A 93 -15.54 -1.74 11.81
C ARG A 93 -15.86 -0.25 11.77
N GLY A 94 -16.34 0.27 12.90
CA GLY A 94 -16.45 1.70 13.13
C GLY A 94 -15.12 2.45 13.05
N ASN A 95 -15.21 3.77 13.17
CA ASN A 95 -14.13 4.71 12.93
C ASN A 95 -13.24 4.96 14.16
N THR A 96 -13.57 4.37 15.30
CA THR A 96 -12.84 4.60 16.55
C THR A 96 -11.89 3.44 16.82
N ILE A 97 -10.62 3.75 17.12
CA ILE A 97 -9.58 2.77 17.43
C ILE A 97 -9.84 2.15 18.81
N SER A 98 -9.63 0.84 18.92
CA SER A 98 -9.93 0.04 20.11
C SER A 98 -8.92 -1.09 20.29
N SER A 99 -9.03 -1.83 21.39
CA SER A 99 -8.19 -3.00 21.69
C SER A 99 -8.19 -4.09 20.61
N HIS A 100 -9.26 -4.20 19.83
CA HIS A 100 -9.39 -5.19 18.76
C HIS A 100 -8.91 -4.68 17.40
N THR A 101 -8.15 -3.58 17.35
CA THR A 101 -7.56 -3.10 16.10
C THR A 101 -6.22 -3.80 15.85
N ALA A 102 -6.11 -4.56 14.76
CA ALA A 102 -4.86 -5.24 14.40
C ALA A 102 -3.85 -4.30 13.76
N GLN A 103 -4.32 -3.42 12.87
CA GLN A 103 -3.46 -2.48 12.14
C GLN A 103 -4.06 -1.09 12.11
N VAL A 104 -3.21 -0.07 12.25
CA VAL A 104 -3.55 1.34 12.02
C VAL A 104 -2.65 1.93 10.96
N ASN A 105 -3.26 2.68 10.05
CA ASN A 105 -2.59 3.38 8.96
C ASN A 105 -2.55 4.88 9.27
N LEU A 106 -1.34 5.41 9.29
CA LEU A 106 -1.02 6.80 9.60
C LEU A 106 -0.35 7.46 8.40
N VAL A 107 -0.65 8.74 8.20
CA VAL A 107 0.04 9.59 7.21
C VAL A 107 0.65 10.77 7.94
N ILE A 108 1.95 11.00 7.74
CA ILE A 108 2.65 12.12 8.36
C ILE A 108 2.14 13.43 7.78
N THR A 109 1.84 14.37 8.68
CA THR A 109 1.35 15.72 8.35
C THR A 109 2.37 16.79 8.67
N LYS A 110 3.12 16.63 9.77
CA LYS A 110 4.24 17.50 10.12
C LYS A 110 5.45 16.65 10.43
N ASN A 111 6.58 17.05 9.86
CA ASN A 111 7.86 16.41 10.10
C ASN A 111 8.44 16.91 11.42
N GLY A 112 8.97 15.99 12.21
CA GLY A 112 9.74 16.28 13.41
C GLY A 112 11.22 16.55 13.12
N SER A 113 12.02 16.56 14.19
CA SER A 113 13.43 16.93 14.17
C SER A 113 14.36 15.87 13.58
N THR A 114 14.01 14.58 13.67
CA THR A 114 14.85 13.46 13.21
C THR A 114 14.30 12.80 11.95
N LYS A 115 15.17 12.41 11.00
CA LYS A 115 14.74 11.70 9.79
C LYS A 115 14.18 10.31 10.14
N ILE A 116 12.96 10.01 9.65
CA ILE A 116 12.27 8.74 9.88
C ILE A 116 13.10 7.53 9.38
N GLU A 117 13.89 7.74 8.33
CA GLU A 117 14.80 6.74 7.75
C GLU A 117 15.82 6.19 8.77
N GLN A 118 16.30 7.04 9.68
CA GLN A 118 17.28 6.65 10.69
C GLN A 118 16.64 5.82 11.82
N ILE A 119 15.37 6.08 12.13
CA ILE A 119 14.64 5.42 13.22
C ILE A 119 14.17 4.03 12.80
N PHE A 120 13.82 3.84 11.54
CA PHE A 120 13.35 2.54 11.03
C PHE A 120 14.44 1.67 10.40
N GLY A 121 15.70 2.14 10.36
CA GLY A 121 16.87 1.32 10.08
C GLY A 121 16.82 0.53 8.77
N LYS A 122 16.04 0.98 7.79
CA LYS A 122 15.94 0.33 6.49
C LYS A 122 16.73 1.15 5.48
N GLU A 123 17.92 0.68 5.18
CA GLU A 123 18.50 0.91 3.87
C GLU A 123 17.42 0.67 2.80
N PRO A 124 17.35 1.56 1.79
CA PRO A 124 16.38 1.39 0.72
C PRO A 124 16.69 0.08 0.01
N LYS A 125 15.79 -0.92 0.11
CA LYS A 125 15.65 -1.86 -0.99
C LYS A 125 15.30 -1.00 -2.20
N LYS A 126 16.29 -0.79 -3.07
CA LYS A 126 16.09 -0.36 -4.45
C LYS A 126 15.12 -1.37 -5.06
N GLU A 127 13.84 -1.05 -5.06
CA GLU A 127 12.96 -1.59 -6.08
C GLU A 127 13.39 -0.90 -7.37
N GLU A 128 14.18 -1.62 -8.17
CA GLU A 128 14.43 -1.24 -9.55
C GLU A 128 13.08 -0.97 -10.21
N PRO A 129 12.93 0.14 -10.94
CA PRO A 129 11.70 0.40 -11.68
C PRO A 129 11.50 -0.79 -12.63
N LYS A 130 10.43 -1.57 -12.39
CA LYS A 130 9.95 -2.54 -13.39
C LYS A 130 9.58 -1.74 -14.62
N LYS A 131 10.52 -1.64 -15.56
CA LYS A 131 10.28 -1.09 -16.89
C LYS A 131 9.05 -1.79 -17.45
N SER A 132 8.14 -1.00 -17.98
CA SER A 132 6.89 -1.51 -18.50
C SER A 132 7.20 -2.43 -19.68
N VAL A 133 6.45 -3.53 -19.84
CA VAL A 133 6.57 -4.47 -20.98
C VAL A 133 6.52 -3.72 -22.33
N LYS A 134 5.87 -2.55 -22.36
CA LYS A 134 5.83 -1.65 -23.51
C LYS A 134 7.18 -1.01 -23.85
N GLU A 135 7.99 -0.60 -22.87
CA GLU A 135 9.31 -0.02 -23.14
C GLU A 135 10.31 -1.06 -23.63
N GLU A 136 10.25 -2.30 -23.13
CA GLU A 136 11.05 -3.41 -23.65
C GLU A 136 10.61 -3.82 -25.06
N MET A 137 9.30 -3.87 -25.34
CA MET A 137 8.79 -4.15 -26.70
C MET A 137 9.16 -3.05 -27.69
N VAL A 138 9.12 -1.78 -27.29
CA VAL A 138 9.51 -0.65 -28.14
C VAL A 138 11.01 -0.67 -28.43
N ALA A 139 11.85 -0.96 -27.43
CA ALA A 139 13.30 -1.12 -27.63
C ALA A 139 13.62 -2.32 -28.53
N LYS A 140 12.91 -3.45 -28.37
CA LYS A 140 13.09 -4.65 -29.19
C LYS A 140 12.60 -4.45 -30.63
N SER A 141 11.57 -3.64 -30.85
CA SER A 141 11.11 -3.27 -32.21
C SER A 141 12.03 -2.25 -32.89
N LEU A 142 12.62 -1.31 -32.14
CA LEU A 142 13.56 -0.34 -32.70
C LEU A 142 14.92 -0.98 -33.05
N ALA A 143 15.37 -1.95 -32.26
CA ALA A 143 16.58 -2.73 -32.56
C ALA A 143 16.40 -3.71 -33.74
N ALA A 144 15.16 -4.06 -34.10
CA ALA A 144 14.86 -4.97 -35.20
C ALA A 144 14.71 -4.27 -36.57
N VAL A 145 14.78 -2.93 -36.62
CA VAL A 145 14.84 -2.18 -37.87
C VAL A 145 16.30 -1.83 -38.15
N GLY A 146 17.04 -2.77 -38.75
CA GLY A 146 18.42 -2.50 -39.18
C GLY A 146 19.36 -3.69 -39.39
N ASP A 147 19.00 -4.91 -39.00
CA ASP A 147 19.89 -6.07 -39.17
C ASP A 147 19.44 -6.97 -40.33
N ASP A 148 20.06 -6.76 -41.49
CA ASP A 148 20.02 -7.60 -42.71
C ASP A 148 20.63 -9.01 -42.52
N SER A 149 20.73 -9.52 -41.30
CA SER A 149 21.39 -10.79 -40.98
C SER A 149 20.43 -11.99 -40.91
N MET A 150 19.11 -11.77 -40.95
CA MET A 150 18.11 -12.85 -41.03
C MET A 150 17.82 -13.31 -42.47
N ALA A 151 18.33 -12.60 -43.48
CA ALA A 151 18.21 -13.00 -44.90
C ALA A 151 19.26 -14.05 -45.32
N GLU A 152 20.42 -14.09 -44.66
CA GLU A 152 21.47 -15.10 -44.93
C GLU A 152 21.19 -16.45 -44.25
N GLU A 153 20.63 -16.47 -43.04
CA GLU A 153 20.30 -17.73 -42.36
C GLU A 153 19.16 -18.51 -43.06
N ALA A 154 18.23 -17.81 -43.71
CA ALA A 154 17.15 -18.43 -44.49
C ALA A 154 17.66 -19.16 -45.76
N LYS A 155 18.77 -18.71 -46.38
CA LYS A 155 19.39 -19.40 -47.52
C LYS A 155 20.15 -20.66 -47.10
N LYS A 156 20.80 -20.64 -45.93
CA LYS A 156 21.57 -21.78 -45.40
C LYS A 156 20.69 -22.96 -44.99
N ILE A 157 19.51 -22.68 -44.44
CA ILE A 157 18.54 -23.72 -44.04
C ILE A 157 17.93 -24.41 -45.27
N LYS A 158 17.67 -23.68 -46.37
CA LYS A 158 17.14 -24.26 -47.62
C LYS A 158 18.12 -25.20 -48.34
N GLY A 159 19.43 -24.99 -48.18
CA GLY A 159 20.48 -25.85 -48.78
C GLY A 159 20.66 -27.19 -48.06
N LYS A 160 20.36 -27.28 -46.76
CA LYS A 160 20.52 -28.51 -45.96
C LYS A 160 19.36 -29.52 -46.10
N ILE A 161 18.25 -29.13 -46.72
CA ILE A 161 17.03 -29.96 -46.83
C ILE A 161 16.94 -30.66 -48.21
N LYS A 162 17.86 -30.36 -49.15
CA LYS A 162 17.87 -30.93 -50.52
C LYS A 162 19.06 -31.86 -50.82
N GLY A 163 19.82 -32.27 -49.80
CA GLY A 163 20.92 -33.23 -49.92
C GLY A 163 20.55 -34.57 -49.32
#